data_AF-A0A8D5U6W1-F1
#
_entry.id   AF-A0A8D5U6W1-F1
#
_cell.length_a   1.000
_cell.length_b   1.000
_cell.length_c   1.000
_cell.angle_alpha   90.00
_cell.angle_beta   90.00
_cell.angle_gamma   90.00
#
_symmetry.space_group_name_H-M   'P 1'
#
loop_
_entity.id
_entity.type
_entity.pdbx_description
1 polymer ?
#
loop_
_entity_poly.entity_id
_entity_poly.type
_entity_poly.pdbx_seq_one_letter_code
_entity_poly.pdbx_strand_id
1 'polypeptide(L)'
;MCDAYKDVCENFPRLCPRLTPQPLSYYTLKSFSKLNPYVSTVICEDCDDTVRRLNYFWLGQRGDTCEVCGSKGEEIDEEWEYCLDGDKGLARLVGLRTLCRKCYSAKYRAMENRPEALTHLAEVNGVNDVEEGLRRAFEVQKRLSSIEDWAFELEALEGELRDKAERLMNTAFKGGLSYEDGWLYYTGKNSKVLVTTSLEKTLNIIKSYEDLYSLAVSSLDGEAQVLEKEFKFFLDMVKIPIRIVLDVDDRDFALRSLKESVSGKWMVFVRQEVYVQFFKRVIGLLGDDGYRAKITCNLDKDELPVIVYVPSAFDFENVLRVKGVLTEVMEEFDVNKNILFKPDVFSANEIYSGRSDIKPYIYVALSPRQV
;
A
#
# COMPACT_ATOMS: atom_id res chain seq x y z
N MET A 1 29.05 -7.51 -6.39
CA MET A 1 27.71 -7.29 -6.96
C MET A 1 27.65 -5.85 -7.47
N CYS A 2 27.13 -5.63 -8.68
CA CYS A 2 27.15 -4.32 -9.36
C CYS A 2 25.79 -3.61 -9.22
N ASP A 3 25.79 -2.29 -9.00
CA ASP A 3 24.60 -1.45 -9.10
C ASP A 3 24.01 -1.54 -10.52
N ALA A 4 22.72 -1.88 -10.63
CA ALA A 4 22.00 -2.03 -11.88
C ALA A 4 21.84 -0.70 -12.64
N TYR A 5 22.02 0.44 -11.95
CA TYR A 5 21.99 1.77 -12.53
C TYR A 5 23.37 2.30 -12.94
N LYS A 6 24.46 1.53 -12.79
CA LYS A 6 25.82 2.00 -13.05
C LYS A 6 25.96 2.72 -14.39
N ASP A 7 25.56 2.07 -15.50
CA ASP A 7 25.69 2.63 -16.86
C ASP A 7 24.81 3.89 -17.06
N VAL A 8 23.69 3.98 -16.34
CA VAL A 8 22.85 5.20 -16.35
C VAL A 8 23.59 6.31 -15.62
N CYS A 9 24.07 6.05 -14.41
CA CYS A 9 24.70 7.06 -13.56
C CYS A 9 26.04 7.58 -14.09
N GLU A 10 26.76 6.81 -14.91
CA GLU A 10 27.94 7.30 -15.65
C GLU A 10 27.60 8.50 -16.55
N ASN A 11 26.35 8.59 -17.04
CA ASN A 11 25.87 9.71 -17.85
C ASN A 11 25.23 10.84 -17.02
N PHE A 12 25.05 10.64 -15.71
CA PHE A 12 24.46 11.62 -14.78
C PHE A 12 25.37 11.79 -13.55
N PRO A 13 26.53 12.45 -13.70
CA PRO A 13 27.60 12.43 -12.69
C PRO A 13 27.24 13.16 -11.39
N ARG A 14 26.20 14.02 -11.38
CA ARG A 14 25.79 14.78 -10.18
C ARG A 14 24.45 14.34 -9.61
N LEU A 15 23.48 14.06 -10.48
CA LEU A 15 22.13 13.68 -10.07
C LEU A 15 21.64 12.54 -10.95
N CYS A 16 21.95 11.31 -10.55
CA CYS A 16 21.50 10.12 -11.24
C CYS A 16 20.02 9.78 -10.93
N PRO A 17 19.19 9.52 -11.94
CA PRO A 17 17.80 9.10 -11.78
C PRO A 17 17.70 7.61 -11.44
N ARG A 18 18.18 7.22 -10.25
CA ARG A 18 17.99 5.85 -9.72
C ARG A 18 16.54 5.69 -9.28
N LEU A 19 15.74 5.00 -10.08
CA LEU A 19 14.32 4.82 -9.80
C LEU A 19 14.11 3.63 -8.87
N THR A 20 13.29 3.83 -7.84
CA THR A 20 12.95 2.77 -6.90
C THR A 20 12.10 1.70 -7.60
N PRO A 21 12.49 0.41 -7.54
CA PRO A 21 11.66 -0.69 -7.99
C PRO A 21 10.29 -0.67 -7.30
N GLN A 22 9.22 -0.99 -8.03
CA GLN A 22 7.85 -0.88 -7.51
C GLN A 22 7.63 -1.66 -6.20
N PRO A 23 8.15 -2.90 -6.02
CA PRO A 23 8.00 -3.62 -4.75
C PRO A 23 8.62 -2.90 -3.54
N LEU A 24 9.57 -2.00 -3.77
CA LEU A 24 10.34 -1.30 -2.74
C LEU A 24 9.82 0.12 -2.45
N SER A 25 8.80 0.61 -3.16
CA SER A 25 8.39 2.03 -3.15
C SER A 25 8.00 2.56 -1.77
N TYR A 26 7.60 1.68 -0.86
CA TYR A 26 7.18 2.02 0.51
C TYR A 26 8.23 1.68 1.57
N TYR A 27 9.36 1.12 1.17
CA TYR A 27 10.43 0.67 2.05
C TYR A 27 11.59 1.67 2.05
N THR A 28 11.37 2.81 2.70
CA THR A 28 12.33 3.91 2.81
C THR A 28 12.58 4.26 4.28
N LEU A 29 13.74 4.80 4.64
CA LEU A 29 13.98 5.29 6.00
C LEU A 29 12.98 6.40 6.36
N LYS A 30 12.64 7.26 5.40
CA LYS A 30 11.59 8.29 5.56
C LYS A 30 10.25 7.69 5.98
N SER A 31 9.83 6.59 5.37
CA SER A 31 8.58 5.91 5.72
C SER A 31 8.66 5.32 7.13
N PHE A 32 9.68 4.51 7.42
CA PHE A 32 9.79 3.84 8.71
C PHE A 32 10.04 4.80 9.89
N SER A 33 10.72 5.93 9.66
CA SER A 33 10.92 6.98 10.68
C SER A 33 9.62 7.68 11.10
N LYS A 34 8.55 7.58 10.30
CA LYS A 34 7.23 8.15 10.59
C LYS A 34 6.26 7.14 11.21
N LEU A 35 6.65 5.86 11.29
CA LEU A 35 5.82 4.82 11.88
C LEU A 35 5.60 5.13 13.36
N ASN A 36 4.41 4.84 13.88
CA ASN A 36 4.17 4.94 15.31
C ASN A 36 4.91 3.80 16.03
N PRO A 37 5.75 4.05 17.06
CA PRO A 37 6.49 3.01 17.76
C PRO A 37 5.62 1.87 18.28
N TYR A 38 4.44 2.17 18.86
CA TYR A 38 3.52 1.12 19.34
C TYR A 38 3.01 0.25 18.19
N VAL A 39 2.62 0.86 17.06
CA VAL A 39 2.14 0.14 15.88
C VAL A 39 3.24 -0.70 15.22
N SER A 40 4.51 -0.27 15.31
CA SER A 40 5.64 -1.02 14.77
C SER A 40 5.82 -2.41 15.38
N THR A 41 5.25 -2.66 16.56
CA THR A 41 5.30 -3.98 17.21
C THR A 41 4.50 -5.06 16.47
N VAL A 42 3.66 -4.67 15.50
CA VAL A 42 3.08 -5.59 14.51
C VAL A 42 4.17 -6.26 13.68
N ILE A 43 5.25 -5.54 13.35
CA ILE A 43 6.33 -6.02 12.50
C ILE A 43 7.25 -6.96 13.28
N CYS A 44 7.70 -6.53 14.46
CA CYS A 44 8.52 -7.36 15.35
C CYS A 44 8.42 -6.85 16.81
N GLU A 45 8.67 -7.72 17.79
CA GLU A 45 8.46 -7.39 19.22
C GLU A 45 9.30 -6.19 19.70
N ASP A 46 10.55 -6.08 19.26
CA ASP A 46 11.48 -5.00 19.66
C ASP A 46 11.58 -3.85 18.64
N CYS A 47 10.60 -3.74 17.74
CA CYS A 47 10.63 -2.75 16.66
C CYS A 47 10.36 -1.32 17.15
N ASP A 48 9.78 -1.13 18.33
CA ASP A 48 9.37 0.18 18.85
C ASP A 48 10.57 1.08 19.20
N ASP A 49 11.59 0.56 19.89
CA ASP A 49 12.86 1.24 20.15
C ASP A 49 13.55 1.62 18.84
N THR A 50 13.58 0.69 17.88
CA THR A 50 14.17 0.91 16.56
C THR A 50 13.52 2.09 15.84
N VAL A 51 12.19 2.13 15.81
CA VAL A 51 11.42 3.22 15.18
C VAL A 51 11.63 4.54 15.89
N ARG A 52 11.70 4.57 17.24
CA ARG A 52 12.02 5.79 18.00
C ARG A 52 13.39 6.35 17.63
N ARG A 53 14.40 5.48 17.55
CA ARG A 53 15.78 5.88 17.18
C ARG A 53 15.85 6.35 15.74
N LEU A 54 15.17 5.67 14.81
CA LEU A 54 15.08 6.09 13.40
C LEU A 54 14.37 7.44 13.25
N ASN A 55 13.31 7.69 14.02
CA ASN A 55 12.63 8.98 14.03
C ASN A 55 13.59 10.11 14.43
N TYR A 56 14.30 9.93 15.55
CA TYR A 56 15.29 10.92 16.01
C TYR A 56 16.42 11.12 15.00
N PHE A 57 16.98 10.02 14.49
CA PHE A 57 18.02 10.04 13.48
C PHE A 57 17.57 10.83 12.24
N TRP A 58 16.41 10.51 11.68
CA TRP A 58 15.88 11.12 10.46
C TRP A 58 15.68 12.62 10.59
N LEU A 59 15.16 13.09 11.73
CA LEU A 59 14.98 14.53 12.01
C LEU A 59 16.30 15.31 12.04
N GLY A 60 17.42 14.63 12.33
CA GLY A 60 18.76 15.23 12.39
C GLY A 60 19.51 15.30 11.06
N GLN A 61 19.01 14.70 9.97
CA GLN A 61 19.80 14.53 8.74
C GLN A 61 19.79 15.74 7.80
N ARG A 62 18.95 16.74 8.05
CA ARG A 62 18.79 17.86 7.10
C ARG A 62 19.96 18.85 7.21
N GLY A 63 20.71 19.00 6.13
CA GLY A 63 21.70 20.07 5.96
C GLY A 63 21.09 21.38 5.46
N ASP A 64 21.89 22.45 5.48
CA ASP A 64 21.47 23.79 5.04
C ASP A 64 21.57 23.99 3.52
N THR A 65 22.41 23.19 2.84
CA THR A 65 22.73 23.34 1.42
C THR A 65 22.45 22.06 0.64
N CYS A 66 22.02 22.22 -0.61
CA CYS A 66 21.86 21.17 -1.60
C CYS A 66 23.24 20.66 -2.04
N GLU A 67 23.49 19.37 -1.87
CA GLU A 67 24.77 18.74 -2.22
C GLU A 67 25.00 18.63 -3.72
N VAL A 68 23.96 18.85 -4.53
CA VAL A 68 24.03 18.77 -6.01
C VAL A 68 24.30 20.11 -6.66
N CYS A 69 23.66 21.18 -6.20
CA CYS A 69 23.71 22.50 -6.85
C CYS A 69 24.09 23.67 -5.93
N GLY A 70 24.31 23.42 -4.64
CA GLY A 70 24.71 24.44 -3.65
C GLY A 70 23.61 25.41 -3.21
N SER A 71 22.39 25.31 -3.74
CA SER A 71 21.25 26.12 -3.28
C SER A 71 20.74 25.68 -1.91
N LYS A 72 19.71 26.33 -1.36
CA LYS A 72 19.16 25.99 -0.04
C LYS A 72 18.64 24.54 0.01
N GLY A 73 19.07 23.79 1.02
CA GLY A 73 18.65 22.43 1.30
C GLY A 73 17.22 22.36 1.85
N GLU A 74 16.41 21.47 1.27
CA GLU A 74 14.99 21.33 1.64
C GLU A 74 14.55 19.92 1.96
N GLU A 75 15.05 18.93 1.22
CA GLU A 75 14.64 17.53 1.32
C GLU A 75 15.84 16.64 1.61
N ILE A 76 15.62 15.58 2.39
CA ILE A 76 16.59 14.48 2.53
C ILE A 76 16.28 13.48 1.41
N ASP A 77 17.30 13.15 0.63
CA ASP A 77 17.27 12.16 -0.45
C ASP A 77 18.02 10.91 -0.02
N GLU A 78 17.39 9.76 -0.24
CA GLU A 78 18.00 8.46 0.03
C GLU A 78 18.76 7.97 -1.23
N GLU A 79 20.04 7.65 -1.05
CA GLU A 79 20.90 7.13 -2.12
C GLU A 79 20.92 5.61 -2.07
N TRP A 80 20.07 5.02 -2.92
CA TRP A 80 19.94 3.57 -3.05
C TRP A 80 20.75 3.04 -4.24
N GLU A 81 21.42 1.92 -4.03
CA GLU A 81 21.93 1.04 -5.09
C GLU A 81 21.08 -0.23 -5.16
N TYR A 82 20.91 -0.77 -6.37
CA TYR A 82 20.14 -2.00 -6.57
C TYR A 82 21.00 -3.06 -7.25
N CYS A 83 21.28 -4.15 -6.55
CA CYS A 83 22.05 -5.27 -7.08
C CYS A 83 21.15 -6.47 -7.34
N LEU A 84 21.53 -7.29 -8.34
CA LEU A 84 20.87 -8.57 -8.64
C LEU A 84 21.86 -9.71 -8.48
N ASP A 85 21.37 -10.81 -7.90
CA ASP A 85 22.01 -12.12 -7.88
C ASP A 85 20.97 -13.19 -8.25
N GLY A 86 20.96 -13.58 -9.53
CA GLY A 86 19.92 -14.45 -10.08
C GLY A 86 18.54 -13.79 -10.02
N ASP A 87 17.61 -14.43 -9.30
CA ASP A 87 16.25 -13.98 -9.05
C ASP A 87 16.09 -13.17 -7.75
N LYS A 88 17.20 -12.89 -7.05
CA LYS A 88 17.22 -12.13 -5.81
C LYS A 88 17.72 -10.71 -6.03
N GLY A 89 17.07 -9.77 -5.37
CA GLY A 89 17.44 -8.36 -5.34
C GLY A 89 18.04 -7.97 -4.00
N LEU A 90 19.00 -7.05 -4.05
CA LEU A 90 19.56 -6.37 -2.88
C LEU A 90 19.42 -4.87 -3.06
N ALA A 91 18.67 -4.23 -2.16
CA ALA A 91 18.55 -2.78 -2.07
C ALA A 91 19.48 -2.27 -0.98
N ARG A 92 20.53 -1.55 -1.38
CA ARG A 92 21.53 -1.00 -0.47
C ARG A 92 21.38 0.51 -0.36
N LEU A 93 21.08 1.01 0.83
CA LEU A 93 21.13 2.44 1.12
C LEU A 93 22.57 2.83 1.44
N VAL A 94 23.26 3.46 0.49
CA VAL A 94 24.68 3.81 0.60
C VAL A 94 24.92 5.21 1.17
N GLY A 95 23.91 6.06 1.15
CA GLY A 95 24.05 7.43 1.65
C GLY A 95 22.72 8.14 1.86
N LEU A 96 22.80 9.24 2.59
CA LEU A 96 21.75 10.25 2.70
C LEU A 96 22.36 11.57 2.30
N ARG A 97 21.63 12.35 1.49
CA ARG A 97 22.08 13.67 1.08
C ARG A 97 20.96 14.69 1.13
N THR A 98 21.32 15.95 1.33
CA THR A 98 20.38 17.06 1.29
C THR A 98 20.24 17.60 -0.13
N LEU A 99 19.00 17.68 -0.63
CA LEU A 99 18.66 18.27 -1.91
C LEU A 99 17.79 19.52 -1.74
N CYS A 100 17.91 20.48 -2.65
CA CYS A 100 16.89 21.50 -2.81
C CYS A 100 15.65 20.92 -3.51
N ARG A 101 14.51 21.61 -3.42
CA ARG A 101 13.25 21.18 -4.04
C ARG A 101 13.35 20.96 -5.55
N LYS A 102 14.15 21.76 -6.27
CA LYS A 102 14.35 21.60 -7.72
C LYS A 102 15.13 20.32 -8.04
N CYS A 103 16.24 20.04 -7.35
CA CYS A 103 17.02 18.81 -7.56
C CYS A 103 16.24 17.57 -7.12
N TYR A 104 15.55 17.64 -5.98
CA TYR A 104 14.67 16.56 -5.53
C TYR A 104 13.58 16.28 -6.58
N SER A 105 12.87 17.31 -7.04
CA SER A 105 11.87 17.17 -8.10
C SER A 105 12.47 16.68 -9.42
N ALA A 106 13.68 17.09 -9.79
CA ALA A 106 14.33 16.62 -11.02
C ALA A 106 14.63 15.12 -10.96
N LYS A 107 15.11 14.59 -9.82
CA LYS A 107 15.35 13.15 -9.64
C LYS A 107 14.08 12.32 -9.80
N TYR A 108 12.98 12.75 -9.18
CA TYR A 108 11.76 11.94 -9.09
C TYR A 108 10.72 12.24 -10.18
N ARG A 109 10.62 13.49 -10.65
CA ARG A 109 9.57 13.95 -11.59
C ARG A 109 10.06 14.29 -13.00
N ALA A 110 11.37 14.29 -13.28
CA ALA A 110 11.82 14.35 -14.68
C ALA A 110 11.19 13.22 -15.52
N MET A 111 10.92 12.10 -14.87
CA MET A 111 10.25 10.92 -15.42
C MET A 111 8.77 11.13 -15.80
N GLU A 112 8.11 12.16 -15.29
CA GLU A 112 6.76 12.55 -15.71
C GLU A 112 6.77 13.42 -16.99
N ASN A 113 7.92 13.49 -17.69
CA ASN A 113 8.16 14.36 -18.84
C ASN A 113 7.80 15.82 -18.56
N ARG A 114 8.08 16.29 -17.34
CA ARG A 114 7.89 17.69 -16.95
C ARG A 114 9.05 18.51 -17.52
N PRO A 115 8.80 19.44 -18.47
CA PRO A 115 9.89 20.16 -19.15
C PRO A 115 10.87 20.83 -18.18
N GLU A 116 10.36 21.48 -17.13
CA GLU A 116 11.18 22.15 -16.12
C GLU A 116 12.11 21.19 -15.35
N ALA A 117 11.65 19.97 -15.08
CA ALA A 117 12.44 18.96 -14.38
C ALA A 117 13.51 18.35 -15.29
N LEU A 118 13.19 18.15 -16.57
CA LEU A 118 14.14 17.69 -17.59
C LEU A 118 15.25 18.72 -17.82
N THR A 119 14.89 19.98 -18.03
CA THR A 119 15.86 21.08 -18.19
C THR A 119 16.77 21.18 -16.97
N HIS A 120 16.20 21.15 -15.76
CA HIS A 120 17.01 21.23 -14.55
C HIS A 120 17.94 20.02 -14.37
N LEU A 121 17.47 18.81 -14.69
CA LEU A 121 18.29 17.59 -14.65
C LEU A 121 19.47 17.68 -15.62
N ALA A 122 19.24 18.21 -16.81
CA ALA A 122 20.26 18.45 -17.83
C ALA A 122 21.31 19.46 -17.34
N GLU A 123 20.85 20.60 -16.82
CA GLU A 123 21.70 21.68 -16.27
C GLU A 123 22.62 21.20 -15.15
N VAL A 124 22.07 20.49 -14.14
CA VAL A 124 22.88 20.07 -12.98
C VAL A 124 23.89 19.00 -13.35
N ASN A 125 23.61 18.17 -14.35
CA ASN A 125 24.53 17.14 -14.83
C ASN A 125 25.47 17.63 -15.93
N GLY A 126 25.26 18.83 -16.49
CA GLY A 126 26.07 19.37 -17.57
C GLY A 126 25.92 18.61 -18.90
N VAL A 127 24.73 18.04 -19.14
CA VAL A 127 24.40 17.28 -20.36
C VAL A 127 23.40 18.04 -21.21
N ASN A 128 23.44 17.85 -22.54
CA ASN A 128 22.55 18.55 -23.47
C ASN A 128 21.16 17.88 -23.59
N ASP A 129 21.10 16.58 -23.35
CA ASP A 129 19.90 15.77 -23.44
C ASP A 129 19.91 14.70 -22.34
N VAL A 130 18.75 14.47 -21.75
CA VAL A 130 18.53 13.50 -20.66
C VAL A 130 17.61 12.36 -21.08
N GLU A 131 16.91 12.47 -22.22
CA GLU A 131 15.82 11.55 -22.61
C GLU A 131 16.30 10.10 -22.71
N GLU A 132 17.39 9.85 -23.44
CA GLU A 132 17.94 8.49 -23.60
C GLU A 132 18.38 7.89 -22.26
N GLY A 133 18.97 8.71 -21.39
CA GLY A 133 19.36 8.28 -20.05
C GLY A 133 18.16 7.92 -19.17
N LEU A 134 17.09 8.71 -19.23
CA LEU A 134 15.84 8.43 -18.51
C LEU A 134 15.12 7.21 -19.06
N ARG A 135 15.11 7.02 -20.38
CA ARG A 135 14.56 5.82 -21.03
C ARG A 135 15.25 4.56 -20.52
N ARG A 136 16.59 4.56 -20.44
CA ARG A 136 17.35 3.46 -19.85
C ARG A 136 17.06 3.27 -18.36
N ALA A 137 16.93 4.36 -17.61
CA ALA A 137 16.57 4.29 -16.19
C ALA A 137 15.22 3.60 -15.95
N PHE A 138 14.23 3.85 -16.82
CA PHE A 138 12.94 3.15 -16.82
C PHE A 138 13.05 1.67 -17.19
N GLU A 139 13.86 1.33 -18.19
CA GLU A 139 14.09 -0.07 -18.56
C GLU A 139 14.71 -0.86 -17.41
N VAL A 140 15.70 -0.28 -16.72
CA VAL A 140 16.28 -0.84 -15.50
C VAL A 140 15.21 -0.99 -14.42
N GLN A 141 14.43 0.06 -14.13
CA GLN A 141 13.38 0.02 -13.11
C GLN A 141 12.35 -1.09 -13.40
N LYS A 142 11.93 -1.22 -14.65
CA LYS A 142 10.96 -2.22 -15.09
C LYS A 142 11.48 -3.63 -14.84
N ARG A 143 12.75 -3.89 -15.17
CA ARG A 143 13.41 -5.17 -14.89
C ARG A 143 13.54 -5.43 -13.40
N LEU A 144 13.93 -4.44 -12.60
CA LEU A 144 14.03 -4.62 -11.15
C LEU A 144 12.64 -4.84 -10.51
N SER A 145 11.60 -4.23 -11.04
CA SER A 145 10.23 -4.34 -10.49
C SER A 145 9.60 -5.73 -10.69
N SER A 146 10.19 -6.61 -11.51
CA SER A 146 9.75 -8.01 -11.61
C SER A 146 10.39 -8.93 -10.57
N ILE A 147 11.33 -8.43 -9.77
CA ILE A 147 11.97 -9.19 -8.70
C ILE A 147 11.08 -9.15 -7.46
N GLU A 148 10.74 -10.32 -6.92
CA GLU A 148 9.84 -10.44 -5.76
C GLU A 148 10.60 -10.70 -4.45
N ASP A 149 11.81 -11.31 -4.51
CA ASP A 149 12.66 -11.57 -3.35
C ASP A 149 13.72 -10.47 -3.21
N TRP A 150 13.55 -9.59 -2.22
CA TRP A 150 14.47 -8.50 -1.92
C TRP A 150 14.99 -8.55 -0.49
N ALA A 151 16.24 -8.15 -0.33
CA ALA A 151 16.85 -7.86 0.95
C ALA A 151 17.30 -6.38 1.02
N PHE A 152 17.40 -5.86 2.25
CA PHE A 152 17.85 -4.49 2.52
C PHE A 152 19.16 -4.48 3.30
N GLU A 153 20.11 -3.67 2.83
CA GLU A 153 21.35 -3.29 3.52
C GLU A 153 21.34 -1.76 3.74
N LEU A 154 21.60 -1.28 4.95
CA LEU A 154 21.48 0.14 5.30
C LEU A 154 22.85 0.72 5.68
N GLU A 155 23.79 0.69 4.74
CA GLU A 155 25.17 1.17 4.94
C GLU A 155 25.27 2.66 5.32
N ALA A 156 24.26 3.46 4.98
CA ALA A 156 24.16 4.86 5.43
C ALA A 156 23.92 5.02 6.94
N LEU A 157 23.61 3.92 7.65
CA LEU A 157 23.48 3.89 9.11
C LEU A 157 24.70 3.21 9.73
N GLU A 158 25.02 3.58 10.96
CA GLU A 158 26.17 3.04 11.69
C GLU A 158 25.75 2.27 12.95
N GLY A 159 26.59 1.30 13.33
CA GLY A 159 26.49 0.55 14.59
C GLY A 159 25.13 -0.12 14.81
N GLU A 160 24.67 -0.10 16.06
CA GLU A 160 23.46 -0.80 16.48
C GLU A 160 22.19 -0.33 15.73
N LEU A 161 22.14 0.93 15.32
CA LEU A 161 20.97 1.48 14.60
C LEU A 161 20.83 0.81 13.23
N ARG A 162 21.94 0.55 12.54
CA ARG A 162 21.95 -0.15 11.26
C ARG A 162 21.34 -1.55 11.40
N ASP A 163 21.89 -2.37 12.30
CA ASP A 163 21.46 -3.76 12.48
C ASP A 163 19.97 -3.87 12.83
N LYS A 164 19.48 -2.93 13.66
CA LYS A 164 18.07 -2.83 14.05
C LYS A 164 17.18 -2.41 12.90
N ALA A 165 17.56 -1.37 12.15
CA ALA A 165 16.79 -0.86 11.02
C ALA A 165 16.75 -1.86 9.85
N GLU A 166 17.85 -2.54 9.56
CA GLU A 166 17.91 -3.60 8.54
C GLU A 166 16.95 -4.73 8.92
N ARG A 167 16.96 -5.18 10.17
CA ARG A 167 16.03 -6.19 10.67
C ARG A 167 14.58 -5.75 10.55
N LEU A 168 14.26 -4.52 10.96
CA LEU A 168 12.92 -3.95 10.85
C LEU A 168 12.43 -3.96 9.40
N MET A 169 13.21 -3.44 8.45
CA MET A 169 12.82 -3.34 7.04
C MET A 169 12.72 -4.71 6.37
N ASN A 170 13.68 -5.61 6.61
CA ASN A 170 13.64 -6.96 6.06
C ASN A 170 12.47 -7.78 6.62
N THR A 171 12.18 -7.68 7.92
CA THR A 171 11.02 -8.36 8.52
C THR A 171 9.72 -7.79 7.98
N ALA A 172 9.61 -6.46 7.85
CA ALA A 172 8.44 -5.81 7.28
C ALA A 172 8.19 -6.30 5.84
N PHE A 173 9.23 -6.28 5.00
CA PHE A 173 9.12 -6.71 3.59
C PHE A 173 8.69 -8.16 3.46
N LYS A 174 9.36 -9.08 4.18
CA LYS A 174 9.01 -10.51 4.16
C LYS A 174 7.62 -10.79 4.71
N GLY A 175 7.16 -9.98 5.66
CA GLY A 175 5.81 -10.03 6.24
C GLY A 175 4.73 -9.35 5.41
N GLY A 176 5.07 -8.74 4.27
CA GLY A 176 4.12 -7.98 3.45
C GLY A 176 3.62 -6.69 4.12
N LEU A 177 4.39 -6.15 5.06
CA LEU A 177 4.05 -4.96 5.84
C LEU A 177 4.75 -3.71 5.30
N SER A 178 3.99 -2.65 5.06
CA SER A 178 4.51 -1.38 4.52
C SER A 178 3.83 -0.16 5.15
N TYR A 179 4.56 0.95 5.25
CA TYR A 179 4.02 2.21 5.76
C TYR A 179 3.74 3.18 4.62
N GLU A 180 2.54 3.74 4.59
CA GLU A 180 2.11 4.75 3.62
C GLU A 180 1.11 5.72 4.28
N ASP A 181 1.43 7.02 4.26
CA ASP A 181 0.54 8.12 4.67
C ASP A 181 -0.17 7.96 6.03
N GLY A 182 0.58 7.53 7.05
CA GLY A 182 0.04 7.36 8.40
C GLY A 182 -0.71 6.04 8.61
N TRP A 183 -0.57 5.08 7.70
CA TRP A 183 -1.14 3.74 7.80
C TRP A 183 -0.06 2.68 7.68
N LEU A 184 -0.18 1.63 8.49
CA LEU A 184 0.54 0.38 8.30
C LEU A 184 -0.37 -0.56 7.49
N TYR A 185 0.10 -0.95 6.31
CA TYR A 185 -0.57 -1.87 5.41
C TYR A 185 0.04 -3.25 5.51
N TYR A 186 -0.81 -4.26 5.34
CA TYR A 186 -0.47 -5.65 5.09
C TYR A 186 -0.95 -6.05 3.70
N THR A 187 -0.15 -6.80 2.95
CA THR A 187 -0.51 -7.41 1.66
C THR A 187 -0.04 -8.86 1.64
N GLY A 188 -0.95 -9.81 1.41
CA GLY A 188 -0.59 -11.23 1.32
C GLY A 188 0.17 -11.53 0.03
N LYS A 189 1.02 -12.56 0.05
CA LYS A 189 1.85 -12.93 -1.11
C LYS A 189 1.02 -13.33 -2.33
N ASN A 190 -0.11 -14.00 -2.11
CA ASN A 190 -1.02 -14.44 -3.17
C ASN A 190 -2.07 -13.38 -3.54
N SER A 191 -1.93 -12.14 -3.05
CA SER A 191 -2.90 -11.05 -3.30
C SER A 191 -3.19 -10.82 -4.78
N LYS A 192 -2.18 -10.88 -5.67
CA LYS A 192 -2.37 -10.74 -7.12
C LYS A 192 -3.26 -11.84 -7.69
N VAL A 193 -3.04 -13.09 -7.28
CA VAL A 193 -3.83 -14.25 -7.70
C VAL A 193 -5.26 -14.11 -7.19
N LEU A 194 -5.43 -13.77 -5.91
CA LEU A 194 -6.73 -13.56 -5.28
C LEU A 194 -7.55 -12.46 -5.97
N VAL A 195 -6.93 -11.34 -6.35
CA VAL A 195 -7.61 -10.27 -7.10
C VAL A 195 -8.13 -10.81 -8.43
N THR A 196 -7.30 -11.50 -9.21
CA THR A 196 -7.71 -12.04 -10.51
C THR A 196 -8.87 -13.02 -10.35
N THR A 197 -8.74 -14.02 -9.47
CA THR A 197 -9.79 -15.02 -9.24
C THR A 197 -11.09 -14.40 -8.72
N SER A 198 -11.01 -13.42 -7.82
CA SER A 198 -12.17 -12.73 -7.27
C SER A 198 -12.92 -11.91 -8.34
N LEU A 199 -12.18 -11.24 -9.22
CA LEU A 199 -12.76 -10.46 -10.31
C LEU A 199 -13.34 -11.37 -11.42
N GLU A 200 -12.75 -12.54 -11.67
CA GLU A 200 -13.33 -13.53 -12.58
C GLU A 200 -14.66 -14.09 -12.07
N LYS A 201 -14.74 -14.43 -10.77
CA LYS A 201 -16.01 -14.80 -10.13
C LYS A 201 -17.05 -13.69 -10.28
N THR A 202 -16.62 -12.44 -10.04
CA THR A 202 -17.49 -11.26 -10.18
C THR A 202 -18.01 -11.09 -11.61
N LEU A 203 -17.16 -11.27 -12.62
CA LEU A 203 -17.55 -11.19 -14.02
C LEU A 203 -18.60 -12.26 -14.36
N ASN A 204 -18.41 -13.49 -13.88
CA ASN A 204 -19.38 -14.57 -14.06
C ASN A 204 -20.72 -14.23 -13.39
N ILE A 205 -20.70 -13.71 -12.16
CA ILE A 205 -21.92 -13.28 -11.46
C ILE A 205 -22.67 -12.21 -12.26
N ILE A 206 -21.97 -11.17 -12.71
CA ILE A 206 -22.56 -10.08 -13.48
C ILE A 206 -23.19 -10.60 -14.80
N LYS A 207 -22.56 -11.58 -15.46
CA LYS A 207 -23.07 -12.17 -16.71
C LYS A 207 -24.24 -13.13 -16.49
N SER A 208 -24.32 -13.77 -15.32
CA SER A 208 -25.32 -14.81 -15.05
C SER A 208 -26.56 -14.33 -14.30
N TYR A 209 -26.51 -13.17 -13.65
CA TYR A 209 -27.59 -12.70 -12.78
C TYR A 209 -28.03 -11.28 -13.14
N GLU A 210 -29.31 -11.13 -13.46
CA GLU A 210 -29.93 -9.82 -13.70
C GLU A 210 -30.19 -9.05 -12.40
N ASP A 211 -30.55 -9.76 -11.32
CA ASP A 211 -30.83 -9.18 -10.00
C ASP A 211 -29.70 -9.47 -9.00
N LEU A 212 -28.71 -8.59 -9.01
CA LEU A 212 -27.56 -8.64 -8.10
C LEU A 212 -27.94 -8.37 -6.64
N TYR A 213 -29.05 -7.68 -6.37
CA TYR A 213 -29.49 -7.42 -5.00
C TYR A 213 -30.05 -8.68 -4.36
N SER A 214 -30.99 -9.34 -5.04
CA SER A 214 -31.54 -10.61 -4.55
C SER A 214 -30.46 -11.68 -4.39
N LEU A 215 -29.48 -11.71 -5.29
CA LEU A 215 -28.31 -12.60 -5.15
C LEU A 215 -27.47 -12.25 -3.91
N ALA A 216 -27.21 -10.97 -3.65
CA ALA A 216 -26.46 -10.57 -2.46
C ALA A 216 -27.19 -10.94 -1.17
N VAL A 217 -28.52 -10.74 -1.12
CA VAL A 217 -29.36 -11.11 0.03
C VAL A 217 -29.29 -12.62 0.29
N SER A 218 -29.46 -13.44 -0.75
CA SER A 218 -29.43 -14.90 -0.60
C SER A 218 -28.03 -15.44 -0.28
N SER A 219 -26.99 -14.84 -0.84
CA SER A 219 -25.60 -15.28 -0.63
C SER A 219 -25.03 -14.92 0.73
N LEU A 220 -25.62 -13.92 1.41
CA LEU A 220 -25.18 -13.44 2.72
C LEU A 220 -26.20 -13.75 3.84
N ASP A 221 -27.25 -14.54 3.53
CA ASP A 221 -28.31 -14.88 4.47
C ASP A 221 -27.74 -15.56 5.73
N GLY A 222 -28.26 -15.18 6.90
CA GLY A 222 -27.76 -15.61 8.21
C GLY A 222 -26.38 -15.07 8.61
N GLU A 223 -25.60 -14.52 7.68
CA GLU A 223 -24.19 -14.15 7.92
C GLU A 223 -23.96 -12.63 7.97
N ALA A 224 -24.63 -11.86 7.11
CA ALA A 224 -24.56 -10.41 7.09
C ALA A 224 -25.84 -9.79 6.51
N GLN A 225 -26.30 -8.68 7.11
CA GLN A 225 -27.42 -7.92 6.61
C GLN A 225 -27.00 -7.11 5.37
N VAL A 226 -27.73 -7.27 4.27
CA VAL A 226 -27.64 -6.37 3.09
C VAL A 226 -28.55 -5.17 3.29
N LEU A 227 -27.99 -3.96 3.20
CA LEU A 227 -28.75 -2.73 3.31
C LEU A 227 -29.30 -2.34 1.94
N GLU A 228 -30.60 -2.58 1.71
CA GLU A 228 -31.25 -2.41 0.41
C GLU A 228 -30.98 -1.05 -0.25
N LYS A 229 -31.23 0.04 0.49
CA LYS A 229 -31.08 1.41 -0.03
C LYS A 229 -29.64 1.69 -0.45
N GLU A 230 -28.70 1.40 0.43
CA GLU A 230 -27.27 1.60 0.21
C GLU A 230 -26.72 0.68 -0.90
N PHE A 231 -27.18 -0.56 -0.96
CA PHE A 231 -26.74 -1.52 -1.97
C PHE A 231 -27.25 -1.14 -3.36
N LYS A 232 -28.52 -0.74 -3.50
CA LYS A 232 -29.06 -0.24 -4.78
C LYS A 232 -28.31 1.02 -5.23
N PHE A 233 -28.01 1.93 -4.31
CA PHE A 233 -27.20 3.10 -4.61
C PHE A 233 -25.79 2.73 -5.08
N PHE A 234 -25.16 1.72 -4.45
CA PHE A 234 -23.89 1.17 -4.92
C PHE A 234 -24.00 0.59 -6.34
N LEU A 235 -25.05 -0.18 -6.65
CA LEU A 235 -25.29 -0.70 -8.00
C LEU A 235 -25.42 0.42 -9.04
N ASP A 236 -26.11 1.51 -8.71
CA ASP A 236 -26.23 2.67 -9.59
C ASP A 236 -24.85 3.30 -9.89
N MET A 237 -23.96 3.38 -8.89
CA MET A 237 -22.60 3.91 -9.07
C MET A 237 -21.72 3.02 -9.94
N VAL A 238 -21.89 1.69 -9.87
CA VAL A 238 -21.08 0.74 -10.65
C VAL A 238 -21.74 0.31 -11.96
N LYS A 239 -22.90 0.87 -12.30
CA LYS A 239 -23.68 0.50 -13.48
C LYS A 239 -22.93 0.67 -14.80
N ILE A 240 -22.13 1.74 -14.93
CA ILE A 240 -21.32 1.98 -16.14
C ILE A 240 -20.24 0.91 -16.30
N PRO A 241 -19.37 0.66 -15.29
CA PRO A 241 -18.43 -0.46 -15.32
C PRO A 241 -19.08 -1.80 -15.63
N ILE A 242 -20.22 -2.10 -15.01
CA ILE A 242 -20.99 -3.34 -15.26
C ILE A 242 -21.40 -3.43 -16.73
N ARG A 243 -21.96 -2.37 -17.31
CA ARG A 243 -22.37 -2.37 -18.71
C ARG A 243 -21.18 -2.57 -19.65
N ILE A 244 -20.06 -1.89 -19.37
CA ILE A 244 -18.82 -2.03 -20.16
C ILE A 244 -18.37 -3.49 -20.20
N VAL A 245 -18.37 -4.21 -19.07
CA VAL A 245 -17.91 -5.61 -19.06
C VAL A 245 -18.90 -6.61 -19.65
N LEU A 246 -20.17 -6.23 -19.80
CA LEU A 246 -21.16 -7.00 -20.56
C LEU A 246 -20.98 -6.81 -22.07
N ASP A 247 -20.51 -5.63 -22.50
CA ASP A 247 -20.38 -5.26 -23.91
C ASP A 247 -18.97 -5.55 -24.50
N VAL A 248 -17.97 -5.88 -23.66
CA VAL A 248 -16.57 -6.08 -24.08
C VAL A 248 -16.11 -7.53 -23.92
N ASP A 249 -15.55 -8.09 -25.00
CA ASP A 249 -14.96 -9.45 -25.01
C ASP A 249 -13.50 -9.51 -24.51
N ASP A 250 -12.81 -8.37 -24.45
CA ASP A 250 -11.44 -8.30 -23.89
C ASP A 250 -11.48 -8.51 -22.37
N ARG A 251 -11.06 -9.72 -21.96
CA ARG A 251 -10.99 -10.14 -20.55
C ARG A 251 -10.14 -9.20 -19.70
N ASP A 252 -8.96 -8.81 -20.15
CA ASP A 252 -8.03 -8.03 -19.34
C ASP A 252 -8.52 -6.58 -19.18
N PHE A 253 -9.18 -6.04 -20.21
CA PHE A 253 -9.89 -4.77 -20.11
C PHE A 253 -11.09 -4.84 -19.15
N ALA A 254 -11.88 -5.91 -19.22
CA ALA A 254 -13.03 -6.10 -18.34
C ALA A 254 -12.62 -6.20 -16.85
N LEU A 255 -11.62 -7.02 -16.54
CA LEU A 255 -11.13 -7.17 -15.16
C LEU A 255 -10.56 -5.86 -14.61
N ARG A 256 -9.82 -5.08 -15.41
CA ARG A 256 -9.33 -3.76 -15.01
C ARG A 256 -10.47 -2.79 -14.70
N SER A 257 -11.50 -2.76 -15.54
CA SER A 257 -12.67 -1.89 -15.35
C SER A 257 -13.45 -2.22 -14.07
N LEU A 258 -13.57 -3.52 -13.75
CA LEU A 258 -14.22 -3.95 -12.51
C LEU A 258 -13.39 -3.61 -11.27
N LYS A 259 -12.08 -3.88 -11.30
CA LYS A 259 -11.17 -3.74 -10.14
C LYS A 259 -11.32 -2.42 -9.42
N GLU A 260 -11.49 -1.31 -10.16
CA GLU A 260 -11.57 0.04 -9.59
C GLU A 260 -12.94 0.36 -8.98
N SER A 261 -13.97 -0.40 -9.33
CA SER A 261 -15.37 -0.06 -9.07
C SER A 261 -16.02 -0.95 -8.02
N VAL A 262 -15.65 -2.24 -7.98
CA VAL A 262 -16.36 -3.24 -7.18
C VAL A 262 -15.64 -3.62 -5.88
N SER A 263 -14.42 -3.13 -5.64
CA SER A 263 -13.68 -3.43 -4.42
C SER A 263 -14.34 -2.82 -3.18
N GLY A 264 -14.04 -3.38 -2.03
CA GLY A 264 -14.54 -2.88 -0.76
C GLY A 264 -13.72 -3.36 0.42
N LYS A 265 -14.18 -3.04 1.62
CA LYS A 265 -13.49 -3.38 2.86
C LYS A 265 -14.45 -3.60 4.01
N TRP A 266 -14.17 -4.62 4.80
CA TRP A 266 -14.70 -4.76 6.15
C TRP A 266 -13.94 -3.83 7.09
N MET A 267 -14.67 -3.21 8.01
CA MET A 267 -14.13 -2.34 9.04
C MET A 267 -14.71 -2.72 10.39
N VAL A 268 -13.85 -2.82 11.40
CA VAL A 268 -14.22 -2.94 12.81
C VAL A 268 -13.47 -1.89 13.61
N PHE A 269 -14.11 -1.32 14.62
CA PHE A 269 -13.49 -0.36 15.52
C PHE A 269 -13.12 -1.06 16.82
N VAL A 270 -11.86 -0.96 17.19
CA VAL A 270 -11.25 -1.68 18.32
C VAL A 270 -10.57 -0.70 19.25
N ARG A 271 -10.63 -0.99 20.55
CA ARG A 271 -9.99 -0.15 21.56
C ARG A 271 -8.48 -0.20 21.42
N GLN A 272 -7.82 0.90 21.76
CA GLN A 272 -6.39 1.08 21.58
C GLN A 272 -5.54 0.00 22.28
N GLU A 273 -5.99 -0.53 23.42
CA GLU A 273 -5.21 -1.48 24.24
C GLU A 273 -5.00 -2.83 23.55
N VAL A 274 -5.96 -3.25 22.71
CA VAL A 274 -5.88 -4.52 21.96
C VAL A 274 -5.52 -4.32 20.49
N TYR A 275 -5.47 -3.07 20.02
CA TYR A 275 -5.43 -2.71 18.60
C TYR A 275 -4.34 -3.42 17.79
N VAL A 276 -3.10 -3.40 18.29
CA VAL A 276 -1.94 -3.99 17.60
C VAL A 276 -2.02 -5.51 17.61
N GLN A 277 -2.37 -6.12 18.74
CA GLN A 277 -2.49 -7.58 18.86
C GLN A 277 -3.65 -8.11 18.03
N PHE A 278 -4.79 -7.41 18.02
CA PHE A 278 -5.92 -7.69 17.15
C PHE A 278 -5.50 -7.71 15.69
N PHE A 279 -4.81 -6.66 15.22
CA PHE A 279 -4.36 -6.60 13.83
C PHE A 279 -3.35 -7.69 13.49
N LYS A 280 -2.38 -7.96 14.38
CA LYS A 280 -1.39 -9.03 14.22
C LYS A 280 -2.08 -10.40 14.09
N ARG A 281 -3.13 -10.64 14.87
CA ARG A 281 -3.93 -11.87 14.78
C ARG A 281 -4.71 -11.94 13.47
N VAL A 282 -5.36 -10.85 13.05
CA VAL A 282 -6.08 -10.76 11.76
C VAL A 282 -5.16 -11.11 10.60
N ILE A 283 -3.98 -10.49 10.49
CA ILE A 283 -3.06 -10.77 9.38
C ILE A 283 -2.47 -12.19 9.49
N GLY A 284 -2.29 -12.71 10.70
CA GLY A 284 -1.85 -14.09 10.92
C GLY A 284 -2.86 -15.13 10.44
N LEU A 285 -4.16 -14.87 10.60
CA LEU A 285 -5.23 -15.73 10.10
C LEU A 285 -5.49 -15.56 8.59
N LEU A 286 -5.32 -14.34 8.07
CA LEU A 286 -5.40 -14.12 6.62
C LEU A 286 -4.29 -14.87 5.87
N GLY A 287 -3.08 -14.88 6.43
CA GLY A 287 -1.92 -15.57 5.87
C GLY A 287 -1.61 -15.14 4.42
N ASP A 288 -0.85 -15.96 3.69
CA ASP A 288 -0.44 -15.63 2.32
C ASP A 288 -1.63 -15.41 1.35
N ASP A 289 -2.84 -15.88 1.72
CA ASP A 289 -4.11 -15.73 0.98
C ASP A 289 -4.94 -14.49 1.41
N GLY A 290 -4.36 -13.59 2.19
CA GLY A 290 -4.92 -12.27 2.45
C GLY A 290 -4.79 -11.33 1.25
N TYR A 291 -5.83 -10.54 0.94
CA TYR A 291 -5.70 -9.50 -0.08
C TYR A 291 -4.89 -8.30 0.44
N ARG A 292 -5.52 -7.44 1.25
CA ARG A 292 -4.89 -6.27 1.87
C ARG A 292 -5.58 -5.96 3.18
N ALA A 293 -4.84 -5.52 4.18
CA ALA A 293 -5.39 -5.00 5.43
C ALA A 293 -4.61 -3.76 5.88
N LYS A 294 -5.18 -2.92 6.75
CA LYS A 294 -4.46 -1.78 7.32
C LYS A 294 -4.98 -1.31 8.66
N ILE A 295 -4.09 -0.65 9.38
CA ILE A 295 -4.34 0.09 10.62
C ILE A 295 -3.69 1.47 10.57
N THR A 296 -4.25 2.43 11.32
CA THR A 296 -3.71 3.78 11.38
C THR A 296 -2.58 3.88 12.41
N CYS A 297 -1.60 4.72 12.12
CA CYS A 297 -0.53 5.10 13.04
C CYS A 297 -0.91 6.30 13.92
N ASN A 298 -2.03 6.97 13.62
CA ASN A 298 -2.60 8.01 14.48
C ASN A 298 -3.48 7.34 15.55
N LEU A 299 -3.09 7.50 16.81
CA LEU A 299 -3.73 6.86 17.96
C LEU A 299 -4.52 7.87 18.81
N ASP A 300 -4.99 8.98 18.23
CA ASP A 300 -5.65 10.07 18.95
C ASP A 300 -7.11 9.76 19.34
N LYS A 301 -7.57 8.52 19.13
CA LYS A 301 -8.96 8.09 19.36
C LYS A 301 -9.00 6.86 20.24
N ASP A 302 -10.01 6.80 21.11
CA ASP A 302 -10.26 5.65 21.99
C ASP A 302 -10.53 4.35 21.22
N GLU A 303 -11.21 4.47 20.07
CA GLU A 303 -11.47 3.37 19.16
C GLU A 303 -10.86 3.64 17.79
N LEU A 304 -10.10 2.67 17.28
CA LEU A 304 -9.31 2.77 16.07
C LEU A 304 -9.81 1.74 15.03
N PRO A 305 -9.81 2.09 13.74
CA PRO A 305 -10.29 1.19 12.70
C PRO A 305 -9.26 0.12 12.37
N VAL A 306 -9.67 -1.15 12.34
CA VAL A 306 -8.99 -2.23 11.60
C VAL A 306 -9.77 -2.44 10.31
N ILE A 307 -9.06 -2.35 9.18
CA ILE A 307 -9.66 -2.39 7.85
C ILE A 307 -9.09 -3.58 7.09
N VAL A 308 -9.95 -4.45 6.56
CA VAL A 308 -9.56 -5.59 5.74
C VAL A 308 -10.29 -5.52 4.40
N TYR A 309 -9.53 -5.46 3.31
CA TYR A 309 -10.04 -5.27 1.97
C TYR A 309 -10.45 -6.60 1.34
N VAL A 310 -11.43 -6.51 0.45
CA VAL A 310 -11.89 -7.59 -0.43
C VAL A 310 -11.82 -7.07 -1.87
N PRO A 311 -11.26 -7.82 -2.84
CA PRO A 311 -11.13 -7.34 -4.22
C PRO A 311 -12.46 -7.04 -4.90
N SER A 312 -13.54 -7.70 -4.48
CA SER A 312 -14.89 -7.46 -4.98
C SER A 312 -15.95 -7.66 -3.90
N ALA A 313 -16.91 -6.75 -3.86
CA ALA A 313 -18.14 -6.86 -3.06
C ALA A 313 -19.07 -7.96 -3.55
N PHE A 314 -18.93 -8.40 -4.82
CA PHE A 314 -19.73 -9.47 -5.41
C PHE A 314 -19.10 -10.86 -5.25
N ASP A 315 -17.84 -10.96 -4.80
CA ASP A 315 -17.23 -12.24 -4.45
C ASP A 315 -17.65 -12.65 -3.03
N PHE A 316 -18.91 -13.08 -2.90
CA PHE A 316 -19.54 -13.34 -1.60
C PHE A 316 -18.79 -14.36 -0.75
N GLU A 317 -18.15 -15.35 -1.37
CA GLU A 317 -17.32 -16.33 -0.67
C GLU A 317 -16.14 -15.64 0.03
N ASN A 318 -15.42 -14.74 -0.67
CA ASN A 318 -14.30 -14.03 -0.08
C ASN A 318 -14.77 -12.94 0.92
N VAL A 319 -15.92 -12.30 0.65
CA VAL A 319 -16.57 -11.38 1.60
C VAL A 319 -16.85 -12.10 2.92
N LEU A 320 -17.44 -13.29 2.88
CA LEU A 320 -17.75 -14.11 4.06
C LEU A 320 -16.49 -14.66 4.73
N ARG A 321 -15.49 -15.11 3.97
CA ARG A 321 -14.21 -15.58 4.50
C ARG A 321 -13.52 -14.50 5.35
N VAL A 322 -13.43 -13.28 4.82
CA VAL A 322 -12.80 -12.16 5.55
C VAL A 322 -13.63 -11.76 6.77
N LYS A 323 -14.97 -11.77 6.68
CA LYS A 323 -15.85 -11.56 7.83
C LYS A 323 -15.62 -12.64 8.90
N GLY A 324 -15.48 -13.90 8.51
CA GLY A 324 -15.19 -15.02 9.41
C GLY A 324 -13.90 -14.81 10.21
N VAL A 325 -12.82 -14.42 9.53
CA VAL A 325 -11.55 -14.06 10.19
C VAL A 325 -11.74 -12.93 11.21
N LEU A 326 -12.42 -11.84 10.84
CA LEU A 326 -12.68 -10.75 11.78
C LEU A 326 -13.51 -11.21 12.98
N THR A 327 -14.52 -12.04 12.74
CA THR A 327 -15.41 -12.58 13.79
C THR A 327 -14.62 -13.41 14.80
N GLU A 328 -13.77 -14.33 14.32
CA GLU A 328 -12.90 -15.16 15.19
C GLU A 328 -12.01 -14.29 16.08
N VAL A 329 -11.34 -13.28 15.51
CA VAL A 329 -10.48 -12.39 16.29
C VAL A 329 -11.29 -11.51 17.24
N MET A 330 -12.49 -11.08 16.86
CA MET A 330 -13.37 -10.31 17.76
C MET A 330 -13.77 -11.11 19.00
N GLU A 331 -14.01 -12.41 18.87
CA GLU A 331 -14.28 -13.29 20.00
C GLU A 331 -13.06 -13.43 20.92
N GLU A 332 -11.87 -13.63 20.34
CA GLU A 332 -10.60 -13.76 21.08
C GLU A 332 -10.29 -12.52 21.94
N PHE A 333 -10.56 -11.32 21.42
CA PHE A 333 -10.24 -10.04 22.07
C PHE A 333 -11.43 -9.35 22.76
N ASP A 334 -12.57 -10.04 22.93
CA ASP A 334 -13.77 -9.52 23.57
C ASP A 334 -14.32 -8.22 22.93
N VAL A 335 -14.30 -8.15 21.60
CA VAL A 335 -14.73 -6.99 20.82
C VAL A 335 -16.19 -7.14 20.43
N ASN A 336 -17.08 -6.44 21.13
CA ASN A 336 -18.52 -6.47 20.88
C ASN A 336 -18.96 -5.28 19.99
N LYS A 337 -18.63 -5.33 18.70
CA LYS A 337 -18.94 -4.28 17.71
C LYS A 337 -19.50 -4.89 16.43
N ASN A 338 -20.21 -4.09 15.64
CA ASN A 338 -20.61 -4.52 14.29
C ASN A 338 -19.42 -4.42 13.34
N ILE A 339 -19.38 -5.32 12.36
CA ILE A 339 -18.44 -5.27 11.23
C ILE A 339 -19.17 -4.61 10.06
N LEU A 340 -18.56 -3.57 9.48
CA LEU A 340 -19.20 -2.73 8.45
C LEU A 340 -18.48 -2.91 7.12
N PHE A 341 -19.18 -3.30 6.06
CA PHE A 341 -18.59 -3.40 4.72
C PHE A 341 -18.82 -2.13 3.92
N LYS A 342 -17.75 -1.42 3.59
CA LYS A 342 -17.78 -0.19 2.80
C LYS A 342 -17.18 -0.42 1.40
N PRO A 343 -17.94 -0.18 0.32
CA PRO A 343 -17.39 -0.16 -1.04
C PRO A 343 -16.35 0.96 -1.19
N ASP A 344 -15.30 0.72 -1.99
CA ASP A 344 -14.28 1.74 -2.23
C ASP A 344 -14.83 2.92 -3.05
N VAL A 345 -15.78 2.68 -3.95
CA VAL A 345 -16.46 3.74 -4.71
C VAL A 345 -17.16 4.77 -3.80
N PHE A 346 -17.64 4.37 -2.62
CA PHE A 346 -18.17 5.32 -1.62
C PHE A 346 -17.06 6.20 -1.03
N SER A 347 -15.86 5.66 -0.85
CA SER A 347 -14.72 6.45 -0.36
C SER A 347 -14.24 7.45 -1.41
N ALA A 348 -14.23 7.04 -2.69
CA ALA A 348 -13.85 7.88 -3.83
C ALA A 348 -14.83 9.05 -4.06
N ASN A 349 -16.10 8.89 -3.67
CA ASN A 349 -17.15 9.91 -3.80
C ASN A 349 -17.47 10.62 -2.47
N GLU A 350 -16.53 10.58 -1.51
CA GLU A 350 -16.63 11.25 -0.21
C GLU A 350 -17.88 10.92 0.63
N ILE A 351 -18.44 9.72 0.45
CA ILE A 351 -19.60 9.24 1.20
C ILE A 351 -19.12 8.74 2.57
N TYR A 352 -19.30 9.57 3.59
CA TYR A 352 -18.93 9.31 4.98
C TYR A 352 -20.10 9.61 5.93
N SER A 353 -20.08 9.01 7.11
CA SER A 353 -21.08 9.24 8.15
C SER A 353 -21.23 10.75 8.43
N GLY A 354 -22.47 11.24 8.44
CA GLY A 354 -22.78 12.64 8.69
C GLY A 354 -22.59 13.59 7.50
N ARG A 355 -22.25 13.07 6.32
CA ARG A 355 -22.12 13.87 5.08
C ARG A 355 -23.16 13.56 4.01
N SER A 356 -23.90 12.46 4.14
CA SER A 356 -24.96 12.08 3.20
C SER A 356 -26.13 11.40 3.90
N ASP A 357 -27.26 11.33 3.21
CA ASP A 357 -28.47 10.60 3.64
C ASP A 357 -28.35 9.07 3.44
N ILE A 358 -27.17 8.59 3.07
CA ILE A 358 -26.88 7.20 2.75
C ILE A 358 -25.80 6.71 3.72
N LYS A 359 -26.02 5.55 4.36
CA LYS A 359 -24.98 4.99 5.22
C LYS A 359 -23.75 4.64 4.37
N PRO A 360 -22.52 4.83 4.88
CA PRO A 360 -21.31 4.61 4.09
C PRO A 360 -20.93 3.12 3.96
N TYR A 361 -21.86 2.19 4.17
CA TYR A 361 -21.64 0.74 4.13
C TYR A 361 -22.86 0.04 3.55
N ILE A 362 -22.64 -1.08 2.86
CA ILE A 362 -23.69 -1.85 2.18
C ILE A 362 -24.01 -3.17 2.89
N TYR A 363 -23.07 -3.71 3.68
CA TYR A 363 -23.28 -4.89 4.50
C TYR A 363 -22.96 -4.59 5.97
N VAL A 364 -23.71 -5.23 6.87
CA VAL A 364 -23.49 -5.18 8.31
C VAL A 364 -23.52 -6.60 8.86
N ALA A 365 -22.42 -7.05 9.46
CA ALA A 365 -22.41 -8.25 10.27
C ALA A 365 -22.54 -7.86 11.74
N LEU A 366 -23.55 -8.42 12.42
CA LEU A 366 -23.78 -8.19 13.85
C LEU A 366 -22.70 -8.89 14.67
N SER A 367 -22.40 -8.31 15.83
CA SER A 367 -21.48 -8.93 16.79
C SER A 367 -21.95 -10.34 17.19
N PRO A 368 -21.05 -11.31 17.43
CA PRO A 368 -21.39 -12.68 17.87
C PRO A 368 -22.30 -12.73 19.10
N ARG A 369 -22.28 -11.69 19.94
CA ARG A 369 -23.08 -11.60 21.17
C ARG A 369 -24.43 -10.90 20.99
N GLN A 370 -24.78 -10.50 19.77
CA GLN A 370 -26.04 -9.82 19.44
C GLN A 370 -27.00 -10.71 18.63
N VAL A 371 -26.64 -11.96 18.37
CA VAL A 371 -27.48 -12.97 17.68
C VAL A 371 -28.17 -13.86 18.69
#